data_AF-A0A5J4YRI3-F1
#
_entry.id   AF-A0A5J4YRI3-F1
#
_cell.length_a   1.000
_cell.length_b   1.000
_cell.length_c   1.000
_cell.angle_alpha   90.00
_cell.angle_beta   90.00
_cell.angle_gamma   90.00
#
_symmetry.space_group_name_H-M   'P 1'
#
loop_
_entity.id
_entity.type
_entity.pdbx_description
1 polymer ?
#
loop_
_entity_poly.entity_id
_entity_poly.type
_entity_poly.pdbx_seq_one_letter_code
_entity_poly.pdbx_strand_id
1 'polypeptide(L)'
;MSAGGCAFSALVGACVAPRGRNARRGLCAPGMRATARGRCVLRMSGSAEDAAHAARGERAEIQLDRAAALRMHVGVWVGVYKYFDAHGALVKQHRSRLTLECRGAKWLQTNEYMYDDGSREVLNFEGEIGEDGVLRYQVGRVEGEAFGVNVPADAEPGLVVLRWRFVGKNDQNTEIIRFVGERGANGKFERRMRAWQLAENGVATGFVQIVEQRARE
;
A
#
# COMPACT_ATOMS: atom_id res chain seq x y z
N MET A 1 9.10 54.48 2.53
CA MET A 1 9.46 53.23 3.22
C MET A 1 8.67 52.10 2.56
N SER A 2 9.39 51.08 2.04
CA SER A 2 9.09 49.63 1.96
C SER A 2 7.62 49.14 1.97
N ALA A 3 7.16 48.09 1.29
CA ALA A 3 7.59 47.16 0.21
C ALA A 3 6.39 46.20 0.00
N GLY A 4 6.04 45.78 -1.23
CA GLY A 4 6.23 44.41 -1.74
C GLY A 4 4.99 43.50 -1.49
N GLY A 5 4.51 42.62 -2.38
CA GLY A 5 4.88 42.21 -3.73
C GLY A 5 4.04 40.96 -4.07
N CYS A 6 3.31 40.98 -5.18
CA CYS A 6 2.36 39.97 -5.63
C CYS A 6 2.99 38.85 -6.50
N ALA A 7 2.22 37.76 -6.59
CA ALA A 7 2.41 36.53 -7.35
C ALA A 7 2.88 36.71 -8.82
N PHE A 8 3.74 35.80 -9.26
CA PHE A 8 4.08 35.60 -10.67
C PHE A 8 3.27 34.44 -11.26
N SER A 9 2.37 34.79 -12.19
CA SER A 9 1.85 33.91 -13.23
C SER A 9 2.36 34.49 -14.55
N ALA A 10 3.20 33.74 -15.28
CA ALA A 10 3.76 34.19 -16.56
C ALA A 10 3.02 33.52 -17.71
N LEU A 11 2.02 34.23 -18.24
CA LEU A 11 1.45 34.00 -19.56
C LEU A 11 2.41 34.50 -20.64
N VAL A 12 2.49 33.71 -21.71
CA VAL A 12 3.28 33.92 -22.92
C VAL A 12 2.81 35.19 -23.65
N GLY A 13 3.67 36.21 -23.69
CA GLY A 13 3.46 37.43 -24.48
C GLY A 13 4.41 37.46 -25.69
N ALA A 14 3.86 37.27 -26.89
CA ALA A 14 4.56 37.49 -28.14
C ALA A 14 4.58 38.99 -28.49
N CYS A 15 5.76 39.62 -28.49
CA CYS A 15 5.91 40.98 -29.01
C CYS A 15 6.14 40.96 -30.53
N VAL A 16 5.21 41.58 -31.27
CA VAL A 16 5.34 41.94 -32.67
C VAL A 16 6.19 43.21 -32.79
N ALA A 17 7.23 43.20 -33.61
CA ALA A 17 8.06 44.37 -33.88
C ALA A 17 7.55 45.19 -35.08
N PRO A 18 7.69 46.53 -35.09
CA PRO A 18 7.32 47.35 -36.23
C PRO A 18 8.39 47.35 -37.33
N ARG A 19 7.94 47.46 -38.58
CA ARG A 19 8.80 47.52 -39.77
C ARG A 19 9.45 48.91 -39.91
N GLY A 20 10.77 48.96 -39.89
CA GLY A 20 11.58 50.11 -40.28
C GLY A 20 12.91 49.65 -40.88
N ARG A 21 13.29 50.18 -42.04
CA ARG A 21 14.55 49.87 -42.74
C ARG A 21 15.73 50.62 -42.10
N ASN A 22 16.88 49.95 -42.11
CA ASN A 22 18.25 50.40 -41.78
C ASN A 22 18.63 50.51 -40.29
N ALA A 23 19.42 49.55 -39.78
CA ALA A 23 20.78 49.78 -39.22
C ALA A 23 21.41 48.51 -38.59
N ARG A 24 22.58 48.15 -39.12
CA ARG A 24 23.85 47.77 -38.45
C ARG A 24 23.87 46.76 -37.26
N ARG A 25 24.66 45.69 -37.48
CA ARG A 25 25.45 44.86 -36.52
C ARG A 25 24.89 44.75 -35.09
N GLY A 26 24.09 43.71 -34.84
CA GLY A 26 23.77 43.27 -33.47
C GLY A 26 24.88 42.39 -32.91
N LEU A 27 25.57 42.88 -31.87
CA LEU A 27 26.35 42.04 -30.96
C LEU A 27 25.35 41.24 -30.09
N CYS A 28 25.41 39.90 -30.10
CA CYS A 28 24.70 39.11 -29.09
C CYS A 28 25.36 39.35 -27.71
N ALA A 29 24.55 39.37 -26.64
CA ALA A 29 25.02 39.44 -25.27
C ALA A 29 25.91 38.22 -24.91
N PRO A 30 26.80 38.32 -23.90
CA PRO A 30 27.62 37.20 -23.44
C PRO A 30 26.76 35.97 -23.11
N GLY A 31 27.08 34.80 -23.69
CA GLY A 31 26.34 33.55 -23.48
C GLY A 31 25.31 33.18 -24.56
N MET A 32 25.15 34.00 -25.61
CA MET A 32 24.25 33.70 -26.74
C MET A 32 25.01 33.51 -28.06
N ARG A 33 24.51 32.64 -28.94
CA ARG A 33 24.96 32.53 -30.34
C ARG A 33 23.84 32.90 -31.30
N ALA A 34 24.20 33.63 -32.36
CA ALA A 34 23.31 33.89 -33.49
C ALA A 34 23.17 32.63 -34.34
N THR A 35 21.93 32.27 -34.66
CA THR A 35 21.62 31.22 -35.65
C THR A 35 21.77 31.78 -37.08
N ALA A 36 21.89 30.90 -38.07
CA ALA A 36 22.01 31.28 -39.48
C ALA A 36 20.83 32.12 -40.04
N ARG A 37 19.74 32.27 -39.27
CA ARG A 37 18.58 33.12 -39.57
C ARG A 37 18.47 34.36 -38.67
N GLY A 38 19.52 34.71 -37.92
CA GLY A 38 19.60 35.97 -37.17
C GLY A 38 18.89 35.99 -35.80
N ARG A 39 18.47 34.84 -35.24
CA ARG A 39 17.99 34.76 -33.84
C ARG A 39 19.14 34.41 -32.89
N CYS A 40 19.36 35.21 -31.84
CA CYS A 40 20.23 34.82 -30.72
C CYS A 40 19.46 33.81 -29.84
N VAL A 41 20.07 32.67 -29.51
CA VAL A 41 19.50 31.65 -28.61
C VAL A 41 20.42 31.48 -27.40
N LEU A 42 19.83 31.30 -26.23
CA LEU A 42 20.55 31.06 -24.97
C LEU A 42 21.27 29.71 -25.04
N ARG A 43 22.58 29.69 -24.83
CA ARG A 43 23.36 28.44 -24.79
C ARG A 43 23.16 27.81 -23.41
N MET A 44 22.27 26.84 -23.29
CA MET A 44 22.19 26.01 -22.08
C MET A 44 23.41 25.08 -22.09
N SER A 45 24.43 25.38 -21.30
CA SER A 45 25.55 24.48 -21.05
C SER A 45 25.14 23.45 -20.00
N GLY A 46 24.39 22.44 -20.42
CA GLY A 46 24.41 21.14 -19.75
C GLY A 46 25.36 20.25 -20.53
N SER A 47 26.39 19.70 -19.89
CA SER A 47 27.25 18.74 -20.55
C SER A 47 26.45 17.47 -20.86
N ALA A 48 26.87 16.70 -21.86
CA ALA A 48 26.29 15.38 -22.11
C ALA A 48 26.44 14.45 -20.88
N GLU A 49 27.42 14.72 -20.01
CA GLU A 49 27.61 14.02 -18.73
C GLU A 49 26.56 14.42 -17.69
N ASP A 50 26.10 15.67 -17.67
CA ASP A 50 24.99 16.13 -16.79
C ASP A 50 23.65 15.52 -17.23
N ALA A 51 23.43 15.41 -18.55
CA ALA A 51 22.27 14.70 -19.09
C ALA A 51 22.36 13.18 -18.83
N ALA A 52 23.57 12.61 -18.88
CA ALA A 52 23.80 11.21 -18.53
C ALA A 52 23.77 10.96 -17.01
N HIS A 53 24.04 11.96 -16.16
CA HIS A 53 23.88 11.88 -14.71
C HIS A 53 22.41 12.07 -14.32
N ALA A 54 21.66 12.92 -15.02
CA ALA A 54 20.21 13.05 -14.88
C ALA A 54 19.46 11.80 -15.42
N ALA A 55 19.99 11.13 -16.44
CA ALA A 55 19.48 9.85 -16.94
C ALA A 55 19.92 8.65 -16.06
N ARG A 56 21.07 8.76 -15.38
CA ARG A 56 21.54 7.82 -14.33
C ARG A 56 20.98 8.12 -12.94
N GLY A 57 20.25 9.23 -12.79
CA GLY A 57 19.16 9.36 -11.83
C GLY A 57 18.03 8.44 -12.30
N GLU A 58 18.34 7.16 -12.44
CA GLU A 58 17.39 6.08 -12.55
C GLU A 58 16.33 6.39 -11.52
N ARG A 59 15.08 6.44 -11.97
CA ARG A 59 13.98 6.08 -11.11
C ARG A 59 14.44 4.80 -10.43
N ALA A 60 14.89 4.91 -9.18
CA ALA A 60 14.76 3.84 -8.24
C ALA A 60 13.26 3.59 -8.24
N GLU A 61 12.82 2.71 -9.14
CA GLU A 61 11.60 1.97 -8.95
C GLU A 61 11.85 1.35 -7.59
N ILE A 62 11.32 2.00 -6.54
CA ILE A 62 11.30 1.44 -5.22
C ILE A 62 10.73 0.06 -5.49
N GLN A 63 11.55 -0.98 -5.31
CA GLN A 63 11.03 -2.34 -5.26
C GLN A 63 10.10 -2.31 -4.05
N LEU A 64 8.84 -1.95 -4.32
CA LEU A 64 7.75 -2.04 -3.37
C LEU A 64 7.74 -3.50 -3.01
N ASP A 65 8.15 -3.81 -1.78
CA ASP A 65 7.91 -5.12 -1.21
C ASP A 65 6.39 -5.33 -1.31
N ARG A 66 5.98 -6.11 -2.32
CA ARG A 66 4.57 -6.31 -2.67
C ARG A 66 3.82 -7.02 -1.55
N ALA A 67 4.55 -7.68 -0.64
CA ALA A 67 4.04 -8.31 0.55
C ALA A 67 4.26 -7.48 1.83
N ALA A 68 4.69 -6.22 1.74
CA ALA A 68 4.94 -5.36 2.90
C ALA A 68 3.73 -5.29 3.83
N ALA A 69 2.53 -5.11 3.27
CA ALA A 69 1.30 -5.06 4.05
C ALA A 69 1.09 -6.34 4.88
N LEU A 70 1.30 -7.52 4.28
CA LEU A 70 1.21 -8.80 4.99
C LEU A 70 2.24 -8.88 6.12
N ARG A 71 3.50 -8.55 5.82
CA ARG A 71 4.63 -8.60 6.76
C ARG A 71 4.45 -7.69 7.97
N MET A 72 3.73 -6.57 7.82
CA MET A 72 3.40 -5.68 8.95
C MET A 72 2.53 -6.36 10.01
N HIS A 73 1.78 -7.40 9.66
CA HIS A 73 0.93 -8.15 10.59
C HIS A 73 1.68 -9.21 11.39
N VAL A 74 2.96 -9.49 11.09
CA VAL A 74 3.80 -10.45 11.83
C VAL A 74 3.84 -10.09 13.33
N GLY A 75 3.85 -11.13 14.16
CA GLY A 75 3.83 -11.05 15.61
C GLY A 75 2.61 -11.73 16.22
N VAL A 76 2.44 -11.53 17.52
CA VAL A 76 1.38 -12.17 18.31
C VAL A 76 0.23 -11.19 18.55
N TRP A 77 -0.98 -11.64 18.34
CA TRP A 77 -2.22 -10.88 18.48
C TRP A 77 -3.20 -11.63 19.37
N VAL A 78 -3.82 -10.94 20.31
CA VAL A 78 -4.81 -11.51 21.23
C VAL A 78 -6.11 -10.73 21.07
N GLY A 79 -7.23 -11.42 21.00
CA GLY A 79 -8.52 -10.78 20.76
C GLY A 79 -9.72 -11.64 21.09
N VAL A 80 -10.86 -11.20 20.54
CA VAL A 80 -12.13 -11.91 20.66
C VAL A 80 -12.69 -12.11 19.26
N TYR A 81 -12.97 -13.35 18.93
CA TYR A 81 -13.70 -13.76 17.74
C TYR A 81 -15.20 -13.72 18.04
N LYS A 82 -15.98 -13.08 17.17
CA LYS A 82 -17.45 -13.06 17.24
C LYS A 82 -18.02 -13.41 15.87
N TYR A 83 -18.90 -14.40 15.84
CA TYR A 83 -19.66 -14.76 14.64
C TYR A 83 -21.12 -14.34 14.81
N PHE A 84 -21.60 -13.64 13.79
CA PHE A 84 -22.97 -13.17 13.66
C PHE A 84 -23.63 -13.86 12.46
N ASP A 85 -24.91 -14.18 12.58
CA ASP A 85 -25.69 -14.69 11.44
C ASP A 85 -25.97 -13.57 10.42
N ALA A 86 -26.66 -13.94 9.33
CA ALA A 86 -27.03 -13.01 8.26
C ALA A 86 -27.97 -11.88 8.70
N HIS A 87 -28.63 -12.00 9.86
CA HIS A 87 -29.52 -10.98 10.43
C HIS A 87 -28.81 -10.12 11.50
N GLY A 88 -27.54 -10.40 11.79
CA GLY A 88 -26.75 -9.66 12.77
C GLY A 88 -26.93 -10.16 14.21
N ALA A 89 -27.57 -11.31 14.44
CA ALA A 89 -27.63 -11.90 15.77
C ALA A 89 -26.28 -12.55 16.12
N LEU A 90 -25.77 -12.30 17.32
CA LEU A 90 -24.55 -12.94 17.81
C LEU A 90 -24.83 -14.42 18.07
N VAL A 91 -24.15 -15.31 17.33
CA VAL A 91 -24.33 -16.76 17.44
C VAL A 91 -23.29 -17.37 18.38
N LYS A 92 -22.02 -16.95 18.26
CA LYS A 92 -20.94 -17.46 19.12
C LYS A 92 -19.82 -16.44 19.27
N GLN A 93 -19.11 -16.56 20.39
CA GLN A 93 -17.88 -15.82 20.66
C GLN A 93 -16.86 -16.69 21.38
N HIS A 94 -15.59 -16.39 21.23
CA HIS A 94 -14.51 -17.02 21.99
C HIS A 94 -13.25 -16.13 21.96
N ARG A 95 -12.34 -16.38 22.91
CA ARG A 95 -11.05 -15.69 22.92
C ARG A 95 -10.14 -16.29 21.85
N SER A 96 -9.30 -15.45 21.24
CA SER A 96 -8.34 -15.86 20.23
C SER A 96 -6.93 -15.36 20.56
N ARG A 97 -5.93 -16.15 20.21
CA ARG A 97 -4.52 -15.77 20.15
C ARG A 97 -3.95 -16.24 18.83
N LEU A 98 -3.37 -15.33 18.06
CA LEU A 98 -2.82 -15.60 16.74
C LEU A 98 -1.34 -15.24 16.71
N THR A 99 -0.52 -16.19 16.32
CA THR A 99 0.92 -16.01 16.13
C THR A 99 1.23 -16.07 14.64
N LEU A 100 1.76 -14.97 14.10
CA LEU A 100 2.13 -14.85 12.69
C LEU A 100 3.65 -14.76 12.57
N GLU A 101 4.23 -15.63 11.77
CA GLU A 101 5.65 -15.65 11.42
C GLU A 101 5.85 -15.59 9.91
N CYS A 102 6.89 -14.86 9.47
CA CYS A 102 7.30 -14.79 8.08
C CYS A 102 8.81 -14.99 7.99
N ARG A 103 9.27 -15.99 7.23
CA ARG A 103 10.69 -16.31 7.01
C ARG A 103 10.97 -16.31 5.50
N GLY A 104 11.42 -15.17 4.99
CA GLY A 104 11.55 -14.96 3.55
C GLY A 104 10.17 -14.95 2.87
N ALA A 105 9.92 -15.94 2.00
CA ALA A 105 8.62 -16.17 1.36
C ALA A 105 7.69 -17.09 2.17
N LYS A 106 8.24 -17.85 3.15
CA LYS A 106 7.44 -18.79 3.94
C LYS A 106 6.63 -18.05 5.00
N TRP A 107 5.36 -18.40 5.08
CA TRP A 107 4.40 -17.84 6.04
C TRP A 107 3.86 -18.95 6.93
N LEU A 108 3.79 -18.68 8.24
CA LEU A 108 3.12 -19.54 9.21
C LEU A 108 2.23 -18.68 10.09
N GLN A 109 0.96 -19.06 10.19
CA GLN A 109 0.04 -18.50 11.16
C GLN A 109 -0.55 -19.60 12.03
N THR A 110 -0.40 -19.48 13.34
CA THR A 110 -1.04 -20.36 14.32
C THR A 110 -2.17 -19.62 15.00
N ASN A 111 -3.39 -20.13 14.90
CA ASN A 111 -4.57 -19.63 15.59
C ASN A 111 -4.88 -20.54 16.77
N GLU A 112 -4.94 -19.98 17.97
CA GLU A 112 -5.39 -20.63 19.19
C GLU A 112 -6.74 -20.02 19.61
N TYR A 113 -7.78 -20.84 19.67
CA TYR A 113 -9.10 -20.45 20.14
C TYR A 113 -9.37 -21.08 21.50
N MET A 114 -9.90 -20.28 22.43
CA MET A 114 -10.23 -20.69 23.80
C MET A 114 -11.71 -20.44 24.04
N TYR A 115 -12.45 -21.52 24.29
CA TYR A 115 -13.91 -21.49 24.46
C TYR A 115 -14.30 -21.40 25.94
N ASP A 116 -15.56 -21.07 26.19
CA ASP A 116 -16.09 -20.85 27.54
C ASP A 116 -16.19 -22.14 28.37
N ASP A 117 -16.28 -23.30 27.71
CA ASP A 117 -16.24 -24.62 28.35
C ASP A 117 -14.81 -25.06 28.75
N GLY A 118 -13.81 -24.21 28.51
CA GLY A 118 -12.41 -24.48 28.79
C GLY A 118 -11.68 -25.27 27.70
N SER A 119 -12.38 -25.74 26.68
CA SER A 119 -11.76 -26.41 25.53
C SER A 119 -10.91 -25.42 24.70
N ARG A 120 -9.98 -25.97 23.92
CA ARG A 120 -9.05 -25.21 23.08
C ARG A 120 -8.93 -25.86 21.71
N GLU A 121 -8.86 -25.03 20.68
CA GLU A 121 -8.57 -25.44 19.30
C GLU A 121 -7.31 -24.73 18.82
N VAL A 122 -6.41 -25.46 18.17
CA VAL A 122 -5.19 -24.91 17.56
C VAL A 122 -5.18 -25.26 16.09
N LEU A 123 -5.13 -24.25 15.23
CA LEU A 123 -5.08 -24.38 13.77
C LEU A 123 -3.82 -23.72 13.23
N ASN A 124 -3.07 -24.44 12.40
CA ASN A 124 -1.90 -23.91 11.71
C ASN A 124 -2.24 -23.64 10.25
N PHE A 125 -1.84 -22.49 9.74
CA PHE A 125 -2.02 -22.05 8.37
C PHE A 125 -0.65 -21.74 7.77
N GLU A 126 -0.11 -22.71 7.04
CA GLU A 126 1.13 -22.58 6.29
C GLU A 126 0.84 -22.06 4.88
N GLY A 127 1.72 -21.21 4.36
CA GLY A 127 1.62 -20.71 3.01
C GLY A 127 2.92 -20.12 2.50
N GLU A 128 2.89 -19.66 1.25
CA GLU A 128 4.04 -19.07 0.58
C GLU A 128 3.65 -17.78 -0.15
N ILE A 129 4.50 -16.77 -0.01
CA ILE A 129 4.39 -15.48 -0.69
C ILE A 129 5.06 -15.59 -2.05
N GLY A 130 4.29 -15.47 -3.13
CA GLY A 130 4.81 -15.44 -4.49
C GLY A 130 5.54 -14.14 -4.82
N GLU A 131 6.21 -14.11 -5.98
CA GLU A 131 6.86 -12.90 -6.51
C GLU A 131 5.87 -11.75 -6.78
N ASP A 132 4.60 -12.08 -6.94
CA ASP A 132 3.50 -11.13 -7.03
C ASP A 132 3.10 -10.50 -5.69
N GLY A 133 3.69 -10.95 -4.58
CA GLY A 133 3.37 -10.50 -3.22
C GLY A 133 2.12 -11.15 -2.63
N VAL A 134 1.52 -12.11 -3.34
CA VAL A 134 0.32 -12.81 -2.89
C VAL A 134 0.73 -14.02 -2.06
N LEU A 135 0.27 -14.07 -0.81
CA LEU A 135 0.36 -15.26 0.03
C LEU A 135 -0.68 -16.28 -0.44
N ARG A 136 -0.26 -17.50 -0.76
CA ARG A 136 -1.14 -18.62 -1.10
C ARG A 136 -1.02 -19.72 -0.06
N TYR A 137 -2.14 -20.31 0.31
CA TYR A 137 -2.20 -21.37 1.31
C TYR A 137 -3.29 -22.39 0.98
N GLN A 138 -3.04 -23.63 1.38
CA GLN A 138 -4.04 -24.70 1.38
C GLN A 138 -3.76 -25.57 2.61
N VAL A 139 -4.66 -25.54 3.58
CA VAL A 139 -4.51 -26.30 4.82
C VAL A 139 -5.80 -27.02 5.17
N GLY A 140 -5.71 -28.34 5.27
CA GLY A 140 -6.84 -29.20 5.55
C GLY A 140 -7.95 -28.99 4.52
N ARG A 141 -9.07 -28.42 4.98
CA ARG A 141 -10.26 -28.19 4.15
C ARG A 141 -10.37 -26.77 3.63
N VAL A 142 -9.40 -25.89 3.87
CA VAL A 142 -9.45 -24.49 3.47
C VAL A 142 -8.32 -24.19 2.49
N GLU A 143 -8.65 -23.48 1.42
CA GLU A 143 -7.68 -22.92 0.49
C GLU A 143 -7.97 -21.44 0.27
N GLY A 144 -6.93 -20.67 -0.03
CA GLY A 144 -7.10 -19.27 -0.29
C GLY A 144 -5.80 -18.53 -0.53
N GLU A 145 -5.97 -17.22 -0.56
CA GLU A 145 -4.90 -16.28 -0.78
C GLU A 145 -5.11 -15.00 0.05
N ALA A 146 -4.01 -14.32 0.33
CA ALA A 146 -3.98 -13.03 1.01
C ALA A 146 -3.07 -12.07 0.27
N PHE A 147 -3.47 -10.81 0.15
CA PHE A 147 -2.67 -9.79 -0.51
C PHE A 147 -2.88 -8.42 0.11
N GLY A 148 -1.83 -7.60 0.05
CA GLY A 148 -1.90 -6.19 0.43
C GLY A 148 -2.72 -5.39 -0.59
N VAL A 149 -3.52 -4.45 -0.11
CA VAL A 149 -4.14 -3.45 -0.99
C VAL A 149 -3.17 -2.32 -1.19
N ASN A 150 -2.85 -2.02 -2.45
CA ASN A 150 -2.08 -0.84 -2.80
C ASN A 150 -2.91 0.41 -2.50
N VAL A 151 -2.50 1.15 -1.49
CA VAL A 151 -3.08 2.42 -1.12
C VAL A 151 -2.11 3.56 -1.52
N PRO A 152 -2.61 4.78 -1.77
CA PRO A 152 -1.76 5.96 -1.95
C PRO A 152 -0.71 6.09 -0.84
N ALA A 153 0.43 6.72 -1.13
CA ALA A 153 1.55 6.81 -0.18
C ALA A 153 1.21 7.56 1.13
N ASP A 154 0.18 8.41 1.09
CA ASP A 154 -0.38 9.16 2.21
C ASP A 154 -1.50 8.40 2.95
N ALA A 155 -1.91 7.23 2.47
CA ALA A 155 -2.90 6.38 3.10
C ALA A 155 -2.28 5.36 4.05
N GLU A 156 -3.09 4.89 5.01
CA GLU A 156 -2.65 3.97 6.05
C GLU A 156 -2.15 2.62 5.48
N PRO A 157 -0.88 2.24 5.71
CA PRO A 157 -0.34 0.99 5.21
C PRO A 157 -0.87 -0.23 5.99
N GLY A 158 -0.84 -1.40 5.36
CA GLY A 158 -1.20 -2.67 6.03
C GLY A 158 -2.69 -3.03 5.95
N LEU A 159 -3.41 -2.55 4.94
CA LEU A 159 -4.70 -3.13 4.57
C LEU A 159 -4.42 -4.45 3.84
N VAL A 160 -4.96 -5.55 4.37
CA VAL A 160 -4.85 -6.88 3.76
C VAL A 160 -6.25 -7.43 3.47
N VAL A 161 -6.40 -8.03 2.29
CA VAL A 161 -7.60 -8.76 1.89
C VAL A 161 -7.26 -10.23 1.74
N LEU A 162 -8.13 -11.08 2.26
CA LEU A 162 -8.08 -12.53 2.10
C LEU A 162 -9.27 -12.96 1.27
N ARG A 163 -9.02 -13.90 0.36
CA ARG A 163 -10.05 -14.63 -0.37
C ARG A 163 -9.85 -16.11 -0.10
N TRP A 164 -10.85 -16.77 0.45
CA TRP A 164 -10.71 -18.17 0.84
C TRP A 164 -12.01 -18.93 0.69
N ARG A 165 -11.92 -20.25 0.60
CA ARG A 165 -13.06 -21.14 0.50
C ARG A 165 -12.76 -22.49 1.13
N PHE A 166 -13.81 -23.25 1.38
CA PHE A 166 -13.63 -24.66 1.66
C PHE A 166 -13.31 -25.41 0.37
N VAL A 167 -12.34 -26.32 0.40
CA VAL A 167 -11.96 -27.17 -0.73
C VAL A 167 -13.18 -27.91 -1.25
N GLY A 168 -13.42 -27.83 -2.56
CA GLY A 168 -14.59 -28.43 -3.23
C GLY A 168 -15.88 -27.61 -3.12
N LYS A 169 -15.86 -26.42 -2.52
CA LYS A 169 -16.98 -25.46 -2.56
C LYS A 169 -16.68 -24.34 -3.56
N ASN A 170 -17.72 -23.79 -4.17
CA ASN A 170 -17.58 -22.71 -5.14
C ASN A 170 -17.61 -21.33 -4.49
N ASP A 171 -18.28 -21.18 -3.34
CA ASP A 171 -18.43 -19.90 -2.67
C ASP A 171 -17.12 -19.42 -2.06
N GLN A 172 -16.80 -18.16 -2.35
CA GLN A 172 -15.62 -17.49 -1.84
C GLN A 172 -16.02 -16.59 -0.67
N ASN A 173 -15.39 -16.83 0.47
CA ASN A 173 -15.42 -15.96 1.62
C ASN A 173 -14.35 -14.86 1.44
N THR A 174 -14.66 -13.67 1.95
CA THR A 174 -13.73 -12.54 1.94
C THR A 174 -13.42 -12.13 3.35
N GLU A 175 -12.17 -11.84 3.64
CA GLU A 175 -11.77 -11.22 4.88
C GLU A 175 -11.00 -9.93 4.63
N ILE A 176 -11.24 -8.92 5.45
CA ILE A 176 -10.51 -7.66 5.47
C ILE A 176 -9.84 -7.51 6.82
N ILE A 177 -8.53 -7.23 6.82
CA ILE A 177 -7.72 -6.97 7.99
C ILE A 177 -7.16 -5.55 7.87
N ARG A 178 -7.33 -4.74 8.92
CA ARG A 178 -6.70 -3.42 8.98
C ARG A 178 -6.25 -3.05 10.39
N PHE A 179 -5.18 -2.28 10.46
CA PHE A 179 -4.79 -1.62 11.70
C PHE A 179 -5.77 -0.51 12.09
N VAL A 180 -5.83 -0.24 13.40
CA VAL A 180 -6.71 0.78 13.97
C VAL A 180 -5.96 1.61 15.00
N GLY A 181 -6.04 2.93 14.87
CA GLY A 181 -5.36 3.88 15.73
C GLY A 181 -3.87 4.03 15.38
N GLU A 182 -3.18 4.78 16.23
CA GLU A 182 -1.79 5.15 16.02
C GLU A 182 -0.82 4.00 16.36
N ARG A 183 0.40 4.13 15.86
CA ARG A 183 1.51 3.25 16.23
C ARG A 183 1.90 3.48 17.69
N GLY A 184 2.32 2.42 18.37
CA GLY A 184 2.89 2.50 19.70
C GLY A 184 4.29 3.14 19.68
N ALA A 185 4.87 3.30 20.88
CA ALA A 185 6.22 3.87 21.06
C ALA A 185 7.33 3.07 20.33
N ASN A 186 7.08 1.79 20.05
CA ASN A 186 7.96 0.90 19.28
C ASN A 186 7.82 1.06 17.74
N GLY A 187 6.99 2.01 17.27
CA GLY A 187 6.70 2.22 15.86
C GLY A 187 5.81 1.16 15.21
N LYS A 188 5.27 0.19 15.96
CA LYS A 188 4.37 -0.87 15.46
C LYS A 188 2.92 -0.50 15.73
N PHE A 189 2.02 -1.01 14.88
CA PHE A 189 0.59 -0.96 15.19
C PHE A 189 0.26 -1.95 16.31
N GLU A 190 -0.50 -1.47 17.30
CA GLU A 190 -0.83 -2.22 18.52
C GLU A 190 -2.25 -2.78 18.49
N ARG A 191 -3.11 -2.33 17.57
CA ARG A 191 -4.49 -2.78 17.43
C ARG A 191 -4.83 -3.02 15.96
N ARG A 192 -5.65 -4.03 15.72
CA ARG A 192 -6.24 -4.30 14.41
C ARG A 192 -7.65 -4.83 14.55
N MET A 193 -8.40 -4.73 13.46
CA MET A 193 -9.70 -5.35 13.33
C MET A 193 -9.77 -6.17 12.06
N ARG A 194 -10.57 -7.22 12.11
CA ARG A 194 -10.78 -8.18 11.04
C ARG A 194 -12.28 -8.37 10.85
N ALA A 195 -12.70 -8.42 9.61
CA ALA A 195 -14.09 -8.68 9.24
C ALA A 195 -14.12 -9.79 8.19
N TRP A 196 -14.85 -10.86 8.43
CA TRP A 196 -15.09 -11.92 7.44
C TRP A 196 -16.50 -11.81 6.93
N GLN A 197 -16.68 -11.89 5.62
CA GLN A 197 -17.96 -11.99 4.95
C GLN A 197 -18.10 -13.44 4.47
N LEU A 198 -19.15 -14.11 4.92
CA LEU A 198 -19.37 -15.53 4.66
C LEU A 198 -20.55 -15.71 3.70
N ALA A 199 -20.36 -16.58 2.73
CA ALA A 199 -21.40 -16.95 1.78
C ALA A 199 -21.42 -18.45 1.54
N GLU A 200 -22.61 -18.99 1.26
CA GLU A 200 -22.82 -20.34 0.78
C GLU A 200 -23.94 -20.35 -0.26
N ASN A 201 -23.71 -21.04 -1.38
CA ASN A 201 -24.56 -21.10 -2.56
C ASN A 201 -25.03 -19.71 -3.05
N GLY A 202 -24.12 -18.73 -3.07
CA GLY A 202 -24.39 -17.35 -3.48
C GLY A 202 -25.22 -16.52 -2.48
N VAL A 203 -25.48 -17.04 -1.27
CA VAL A 203 -26.26 -16.36 -0.23
C VAL A 203 -25.34 -16.01 0.94
N ALA A 204 -25.44 -14.78 1.44
CA ALA A 204 -24.73 -14.37 2.66
C ALA A 204 -25.25 -15.16 3.87
N THR A 205 -24.35 -15.85 4.58
CA THR A 205 -24.70 -16.68 5.74
C THR A 205 -24.37 -16.02 7.07
N GLY A 206 -23.56 -14.95 7.03
CA GLY A 206 -23.21 -14.18 8.21
C GLY A 206 -21.88 -13.48 8.05
N PHE A 207 -21.38 -12.98 9.18
CA PHE A 207 -20.08 -12.31 9.22
C PHE A 207 -19.36 -12.59 10.54
N VAL A 208 -18.05 -12.44 10.49
CA VAL A 208 -17.19 -12.52 11.68
C VAL A 208 -16.60 -11.15 11.94
N GLN A 209 -16.57 -10.76 13.21
CA GLN A 209 -15.77 -9.64 13.68
C GLN A 209 -14.69 -10.16 14.64
N ILE A 210 -13.45 -9.73 14.42
CA ILE A 210 -12.36 -9.99 15.34
C ILE A 210 -11.67 -8.67 15.66
N VAL A 211 -11.61 -8.32 16.94
CA VAL A 211 -10.86 -7.15 17.43
C VAL A 211 -9.69 -7.66 18.24
N GLU A 212 -8.49 -7.24 17.86
CA GLU A 212 -7.25 -7.82 18.35
C GLU A 212 -6.27 -6.71 18.77
N GLN A 213 -5.54 -7.00 19.85
CA GLN A 213 -4.43 -6.22 20.33
C GLN A 213 -3.14 -7.03 20.19
N ARG A 214 -2.04 -6.38 19.85
CA ARG A 214 -0.73 -7.02 19.86
C ARG A 214 -0.38 -7.46 21.29
N ALA A 215 0.09 -8.69 21.46
CA ALA A 215 0.55 -9.15 22.76
C ALA A 215 1.75 -8.31 23.21
N ARG A 216 1.75 -7.89 24.47
CA ARG A 216 2.92 -7.27 25.09
C ARG A 216 3.93 -8.38 25.38
N GLU A 217 5.17 -8.15 24.98
CA GLU A 217 6.32 -8.96 25.39
C GLU A 217 6.65 -8.71 26.86
#